data_AF-X1IJ71-F1
#
_entry.id   AF-X1IJ71-F1
#
_cell.length_a   1.000
_cell.length_b   1.000
_cell.length_c   1.000
_cell.angle_alpha   90.00
_cell.angle_beta   90.00
_cell.angle_gamma   90.00
#
_symmetry.space_group_name_H-M   'P 1'
#
loop_
_entity.id
_entity.type
_entity.pdbx_description
1 polymer ?
#
loop_
_entity_poly.entity_id
_entity_poly.type
_entity_poly.pdbx_seq_one_letter_code
_entity_poly.pdbx_strand_id
1 'polypeptide(L)'
;MENKKLDILKDLIINEEYTLEDLKRLVEKSKSFIKIEGKSGKVIISPEYPFTTREKIVIFLIGFHFSKELGLNQDVQITSSYISENIEIAQTTISGPLGDIVKNKIVAKENNTFAIKFYEIALQLKGKADKRQVPNAKIGLAYGMNGICSQGNCVLIFGGE
;
A
#
# COMPACT_ATOMS: atom_id res chain seq x y z
N MET A 1 -18.37 31.35 19.52
CA MET A 1 -18.72 30.30 18.53
C MET A 1 -17.48 29.81 17.77
N GLU A 2 -16.49 30.68 17.49
CA GLU A 2 -15.18 30.31 16.92
C GLU A 2 -14.38 29.28 17.73
N ASN A 3 -14.32 29.40 19.06
CA ASN A 3 -13.51 28.48 19.89
C ASN A 3 -13.98 27.01 19.85
N LYS A 4 -15.29 26.75 19.79
CA LYS A 4 -15.82 25.38 19.65
C LYS A 4 -15.49 24.76 18.29
N LYS A 5 -15.42 25.59 17.24
CA LYS A 5 -15.08 25.15 15.88
C LYS A 5 -13.59 24.81 15.80
N LEU A 6 -12.74 25.62 16.43
CA LEU A 6 -11.30 25.35 16.54
C LEU A 6 -11.01 24.08 17.34
N ASP A 7 -11.73 23.83 18.45
CA ASP A 7 -11.52 22.61 19.25
C ASP A 7 -11.92 21.33 18.50
N ILE A 8 -12.97 21.36 17.68
CA ILE A 8 -13.34 20.22 16.81
C ILE A 8 -12.28 20.00 15.71
N LEU A 9 -11.67 21.07 15.20
CA LEU A 9 -10.65 20.98 14.15
C LEU A 9 -9.30 20.48 14.69
N LYS A 10 -9.03 20.61 16.00
CA LYS A 10 -7.82 20.05 16.64
C LYS A 10 -7.79 18.52 16.59
N ASP A 11 -8.95 17.86 16.57
CA ASP A 11 -9.05 16.40 16.43
C ASP A 11 -8.63 15.90 15.03
N LEU A 12 -8.53 16.79 14.04
CA LEU A 12 -8.01 16.48 12.70
C LEU A 12 -6.49 16.61 12.60
N ILE A 13 -5.83 17.17 13.63
CA ILE A 13 -4.37 17.33 13.66
C ILE A 13 -3.76 15.98 14.02
N ILE A 14 -3.14 15.35 13.04
CA ILE A 14 -2.34 14.14 13.24
C ILE A 14 -0.99 14.56 13.81
N ASN A 15 -0.68 14.14 15.03
CA ASN A 15 0.64 14.35 15.61
C ASN A 15 1.67 13.45 14.92
N GLU A 16 2.82 14.02 14.56
CA GLU A 16 3.91 13.38 13.81
C GLU A 16 4.43 12.08 14.48
N GLU A 17 4.34 12.01 15.82
CA GLU A 17 4.65 10.81 16.61
C GLU A 17 3.77 9.60 16.25
N TYR A 18 2.46 9.80 16.02
CA TYR A 18 1.57 8.71 15.62
C TYR A 18 1.94 8.16 14.23
N THR A 19 2.33 9.04 13.31
CA THR A 19 2.76 8.67 11.96
C THR A 19 4.04 7.82 12.00
N LEU A 20 4.97 8.16 12.89
CA LEU A 20 6.23 7.41 13.07
C LEU A 20 6.01 6.05 13.74
N GLU A 21 5.14 5.95 14.74
CA GLU A 21 4.79 4.67 15.37
C GLU A 21 4.08 3.73 14.39
N ASP A 22 3.17 4.25 13.57
CA ASP A 22 2.52 3.47 12.53
C ASP A 22 3.54 2.99 11.50
N LEU A 23 4.45 3.85 11.03
CA LEU A 23 5.52 3.46 10.11
C LEU A 23 6.42 2.37 10.70
N LYS A 24 6.82 2.49 11.97
CA LYS A 24 7.60 1.45 12.67
C LYS A 24 6.85 0.13 12.68
N ARG A 25 5.57 0.14 13.04
CA ARG A 25 4.72 -1.06 13.06
C ARG A 25 4.58 -1.70 11.68
N LEU A 26 4.47 -0.89 10.62
CA LEU A 26 4.42 -1.36 9.23
C LEU A 26 5.73 -2.03 8.82
N VAL A 27 6.86 -1.41 9.13
CA VAL A 27 8.19 -1.96 8.85
C VAL A 27 8.37 -3.28 9.59
N GLU A 28 8.07 -3.36 10.88
CA GLU A 28 8.18 -4.61 11.65
C GLU A 28 7.35 -5.75 11.05
N LYS A 29 6.09 -5.48 10.67
CA LYS A 29 5.22 -6.49 10.06
C LYS A 29 5.64 -6.89 8.65
N SER A 30 6.37 -6.04 7.93
CA SER A 30 6.74 -6.27 6.54
C SER A 30 8.10 -6.95 6.41
N LYS A 31 8.97 -6.87 7.42
CA LYS A 31 10.36 -7.40 7.41
C LYS A 31 10.46 -8.89 7.08
N SER A 32 9.49 -9.70 7.49
CA SER A 32 9.45 -11.14 7.18
C SER A 32 9.14 -11.42 5.70
N PHE A 33 8.52 -10.47 5.01
CA PHE A 33 8.00 -10.67 3.65
C PHE A 33 8.79 -9.87 2.60
N ILE A 34 9.44 -8.78 3.00
CA ILE A 34 10.08 -7.81 2.10
C ILE A 34 11.48 -7.47 2.61
N LYS A 35 12.45 -7.49 1.70
CA LYS A 35 13.77 -6.88 1.87
C LYS A 35 14.01 -5.88 0.75
N ILE A 36 14.78 -4.83 1.03
CA ILE A 36 15.15 -3.81 0.05
C ILE A 36 16.67 -3.79 -0.03
N GLU A 37 17.22 -3.99 -1.22
CA GLU A 37 18.66 -3.91 -1.43
C GLU A 37 19.11 -2.46 -1.31
N GLY A 38 20.02 -2.17 -0.36
CA GLY A 38 20.38 -0.79 -0.01
C GLY A 38 21.09 0.01 -1.10
N LYS A 39 21.60 -0.62 -2.17
CA LYS A 39 22.25 0.07 -3.29
C LYS A 39 21.31 0.38 -4.44
N SER A 40 20.50 -0.59 -4.85
CA SER A 40 19.61 -0.46 -6.01
C SER A 40 18.18 -0.08 -5.63
N GLY A 41 17.82 -0.20 -4.36
CA GLY A 41 16.44 -0.13 -3.93
C GLY A 41 15.60 -1.31 -4.41
N LYS A 42 16.20 -2.36 -5.00
CA LYS A 42 15.48 -3.54 -5.48
C LYS A 42 14.70 -4.18 -4.35
N VAL A 43 13.42 -4.42 -4.61
CA VAL A 43 12.50 -5.07 -3.68
C VAL A 43 12.60 -6.57 -3.86
N ILE A 44 12.87 -7.28 -2.78
CA ILE A 44 12.99 -8.73 -2.74
C ILE A 44 11.85 -9.26 -1.88
N ILE A 45 10.99 -10.08 -2.47
CA ILE A 45 9.91 -10.78 -1.76
C ILE A 45 10.49 -12.07 -1.17
N SER A 46 10.17 -12.34 0.10
CA SER A 46 10.63 -13.55 0.77
C SER A 46 10.10 -14.81 0.05
N PRO A 47 10.98 -15.77 -0.31
CA PRO A 47 10.56 -17.03 -0.93
C PRO A 47 10.00 -18.04 0.09
N GLU A 48 10.14 -17.76 1.39
CA GLU A 48 9.70 -18.64 2.49
C GLU A 48 8.17 -18.78 2.58
N TYR A 49 7.43 -17.90 1.89
CA TYR A 49 5.97 -17.85 1.93
C TYR A 49 5.40 -18.10 0.52
N PRO A 50 4.40 -19.00 0.38
CA PRO A 50 3.81 -19.35 -0.91
C PRO A 50 2.75 -18.32 -1.34
N PHE A 51 3.17 -17.08 -1.57
CA PHE A 51 2.28 -16.01 -1.99
C PHE A 51 1.66 -16.25 -3.38
N THR A 52 0.37 -15.99 -3.48
CA THR A 52 -0.34 -15.90 -4.76
C THR A 52 0.20 -14.74 -5.61
N THR A 53 -0.05 -14.75 -6.92
CA THR A 53 0.33 -13.65 -7.82
C THR A 53 -0.24 -12.32 -7.34
N ARG A 54 -1.48 -12.31 -6.86
CA ARG A 54 -2.13 -11.11 -6.31
C ARG A 54 -1.37 -10.56 -5.11
N GLU A 55 -1.01 -11.43 -4.17
CA GLU A 55 -0.26 -11.03 -2.97
C GLU A 55 1.14 -10.54 -3.33
N LYS A 56 1.86 -11.23 -4.23
CA LYS A 56 3.18 -10.79 -4.69
C LYS A 56 3.17 -9.40 -5.31
N ILE A 57 2.19 -9.09 -6.16
CA ILE A 57 2.02 -7.75 -6.73
C ILE A 57 1.88 -6.72 -5.60
N VAL A 58 1.03 -7.00 -4.63
CA VAL A 58 0.74 -6.01 -3.60
C VAL A 58 1.91 -5.85 -2.62
N ILE A 59 2.55 -6.95 -2.21
CA ILE A 59 3.78 -6.94 -1.39
C ILE A 59 4.90 -6.18 -2.11
N PHE A 60 5.08 -6.41 -3.41
CA PHE A 60 6.04 -5.65 -4.21
C PHE A 60 5.76 -4.14 -4.17
N LEU A 61 4.51 -3.73 -4.36
CA LEU A 61 4.12 -2.32 -4.31
C LEU A 61 4.39 -1.69 -2.93
N ILE A 62 4.24 -2.43 -1.82
CA ILE A 62 4.63 -1.95 -0.48
C ILE A 62 6.14 -1.74 -0.42
N GLY A 63 6.91 -2.76 -0.80
CA GLY A 63 8.36 -2.71 -0.69
C GLY A 63 8.94 -1.61 -1.57
N PHE A 64 8.33 -1.40 -2.73
CA PHE A 64 8.71 -0.35 -3.64
C PHE A 64 8.37 1.04 -3.09
N HIS A 65 7.23 1.15 -2.41
CA HIS A 65 6.91 2.37 -1.67
C HIS A 65 7.98 2.69 -0.61
N PHE A 66 8.35 1.73 0.25
CA PHE A 66 9.43 1.91 1.22
C PHE A 66 10.77 2.25 0.56
N SER A 67 11.08 1.63 -0.56
CA SER A 67 12.31 1.89 -1.32
C SER A 67 12.38 3.34 -1.80
N LYS A 68 11.24 3.92 -2.19
CA LYS A 68 11.15 5.33 -2.54
C LYS A 68 11.26 6.27 -1.34
N GLU A 69 10.66 5.92 -0.20
CA GLU A 69 10.82 6.68 1.06
C GLU A 69 12.27 6.68 1.55
N LEU A 70 13.03 5.62 1.27
CA LEU A 70 14.48 5.55 1.50
C LEU A 70 15.31 6.36 0.49
N GLY A 71 14.67 6.98 -0.51
CA GLY A 71 15.34 7.77 -1.54
C GLY A 71 15.99 6.96 -2.67
N LEU A 72 15.72 5.65 -2.77
CA LEU A 72 16.41 4.76 -3.71
C LEU A 72 15.75 4.65 -5.10
N ASN A 73 14.47 5.05 -5.25
CA ASN A 73 13.68 4.85 -6.49
C ASN A 73 12.75 6.01 -6.85
N GLN A 74 13.07 7.25 -6.46
CA GLN A 74 12.13 8.39 -6.50
C GLN A 74 11.48 8.63 -7.88
N ASP A 75 12.25 8.51 -8.96
CA ASP A 75 11.80 8.81 -10.33
C ASP A 75 11.27 7.60 -11.11
N VAL A 76 11.23 6.42 -10.49
CA VAL A 76 10.84 5.19 -11.19
C VAL A 76 9.32 5.07 -11.28
N GLN A 77 8.83 4.86 -12.49
CA GLN A 77 7.42 4.58 -12.79
C GLN A 77 7.13 3.08 -12.65
N ILE A 78 6.10 2.76 -11.88
CA ILE A 78 5.71 1.37 -11.61
C ILE A 78 4.72 0.92 -12.69
N THR A 79 5.22 0.45 -13.82
CA THR A 79 4.38 -0.11 -14.89
C THR A 79 4.11 -1.61 -14.68
N SER A 80 3.22 -2.21 -15.48
CA SER A 80 2.99 -3.65 -15.42
C SER A 80 4.22 -4.46 -15.83
N SER A 81 5.03 -3.98 -16.79
CA SER A 81 6.28 -4.64 -17.15
C SER A 81 7.28 -4.57 -16.00
N TYR A 82 7.39 -3.40 -15.35
CA TYR A 82 8.26 -3.22 -14.19
C TYR A 82 7.89 -4.17 -13.04
N ILE A 83 6.59 -4.29 -12.73
CA ILE A 83 6.10 -5.25 -11.74
C ILE A 83 6.47 -6.68 -12.16
N SER A 84 6.17 -7.06 -13.40
CA SER A 84 6.41 -8.39 -13.96
C SER A 84 7.87 -8.82 -13.84
N GLU A 85 8.79 -7.93 -14.21
CA GLU A 85 10.23 -8.16 -14.15
C GLU A 85 10.73 -8.34 -12.70
N ASN A 86 10.25 -7.49 -11.78
CA ASN A 86 10.73 -7.51 -10.40
C ASN A 86 10.14 -8.64 -9.54
N ILE A 87 8.96 -9.15 -9.88
CA ILE A 87 8.37 -10.31 -9.18
C ILE A 87 8.60 -11.63 -9.91
N GLU A 88 9.31 -11.59 -11.06
CA GLU A 88 9.65 -12.74 -11.90
C GLU A 88 8.42 -13.56 -12.35
N ILE A 89 7.33 -12.85 -12.69
CA ILE A 89 6.09 -13.45 -13.22
C ILE A 89 5.74 -12.79 -14.53
N ALA A 90 5.44 -13.58 -15.56
CA ALA A 90 5.08 -13.08 -16.88
C ALA A 90 3.93 -12.03 -16.84
N GLN A 91 4.07 -10.99 -17.67
CA GLN A 91 3.14 -9.86 -17.69
C GLN A 91 1.68 -10.30 -17.99
N THR A 92 1.52 -11.32 -18.83
CA THR A 92 0.20 -11.92 -19.15
C THR A 92 -0.45 -12.53 -17.92
N THR A 93 0.33 -13.20 -17.06
CA THR A 93 -0.13 -13.83 -15.82
C THR A 93 -0.54 -12.81 -14.76
N ILE A 94 0.13 -11.65 -14.70
CA ILE A 94 -0.23 -10.61 -13.72
C ILE A 94 -1.40 -9.74 -14.18
N SER A 95 -1.73 -9.72 -15.47
CA SER A 95 -2.71 -8.78 -16.05
C SER A 95 -4.11 -8.90 -15.43
N GLY A 96 -4.63 -10.12 -15.26
CA GLY A 96 -5.90 -10.40 -14.60
C GLY A 96 -5.90 -9.99 -13.12
N PRO A 97 -4.99 -10.53 -12.30
CA PRO A 97 -4.86 -10.13 -10.89
C PRO A 97 -4.67 -8.62 -10.68
N LEU A 98 -3.88 -7.96 -11.53
CA LEU A 98 -3.63 -6.53 -11.49
C LEU A 98 -4.90 -5.73 -11.85
N GLY A 99 -5.65 -6.18 -12.85
CA GLY A 99 -6.96 -5.63 -13.19
C GLY A 99 -7.96 -5.76 -12.04
N ASP A 100 -7.99 -6.92 -11.37
CA ASP A 100 -8.88 -7.18 -10.25
C ASP A 100 -8.57 -6.30 -9.04
N ILE A 101 -7.30 -6.13 -8.67
CA ILE A 101 -6.94 -5.27 -7.52
C ILE A 101 -7.18 -3.79 -7.81
N VAL A 102 -7.06 -3.36 -9.07
CA VAL A 102 -7.42 -1.99 -9.49
C VAL A 102 -8.94 -1.80 -9.45
N LYS A 103 -9.71 -2.74 -10.02
CA LYS A 103 -11.18 -2.72 -10.02
C LYS A 103 -11.75 -2.66 -8.60
N ASN A 104 -11.15 -3.42 -7.68
CA ASN A 104 -11.51 -3.44 -6.27
C ASN A 104 -10.94 -2.27 -5.46
N LYS A 105 -10.29 -1.30 -6.10
CA LYS A 105 -9.72 -0.09 -5.49
C LYS A 105 -8.68 -0.36 -4.39
N ILE A 106 -8.01 -1.51 -4.44
CA ILE A 106 -6.86 -1.82 -3.58
C ILE A 106 -5.63 -1.08 -4.10
N VAL A 107 -5.49 -1.01 -5.43
CA VAL A 107 -4.40 -0.35 -6.14
C VAL A 107 -4.99 0.76 -7.04
N ALA A 108 -4.41 1.95 -7.00
CA ALA A 108 -4.57 3.01 -7.96
C ALA A 108 -3.81 2.69 -9.25
N LYS A 109 -4.44 3.04 -10.37
CA LYS A 109 -3.77 3.11 -11.67
C LYS A 109 -3.99 4.51 -12.21
N GLU A 110 -2.89 5.20 -12.49
CA GLU A 110 -2.89 6.52 -13.14
C GLU A 110 -2.01 6.46 -14.37
N ASN A 111 -2.58 6.75 -15.54
CA ASN A 111 -1.99 6.43 -16.84
C ASN A 111 -1.61 4.94 -16.89
N ASN A 112 -0.31 4.63 -16.79
CA ASN A 112 0.24 3.27 -16.76
C ASN A 112 1.03 2.96 -15.49
N THR A 113 0.94 3.82 -14.47
CA THR A 113 1.64 3.66 -13.20
C THR A 113 0.68 3.15 -12.14
N PHE A 114 1.15 2.17 -11.36
CA PHE A 114 0.41 1.58 -10.25
C PHE A 114 0.90 2.14 -8.91
N ALA A 115 -0.03 2.37 -7.99
CA ALA A 115 0.23 2.72 -6.59
C ALA A 115 -0.87 2.10 -5.73
N ILE A 116 -0.72 1.94 -4.42
CA ILE A 116 -1.76 1.32 -3.55
C ILE A 116 -2.95 2.35 -3.27
N LYS A 117 -4.06 2.14 -2.47
CA LYS A 117 -5.07 3.22 -2.02
C LYS A 117 -5.61 3.55 -0.52
N PHE A 118 -4.95 4.27 0.43
CA PHE A 118 -5.14 4.65 1.91
C PHE A 118 -6.55 4.75 2.54
N TYR A 119 -7.44 5.61 2.05
CA TYR A 119 -8.76 5.84 2.65
C TYR A 119 -9.65 4.59 2.69
N GLU A 120 -9.44 3.65 1.78
CA GLU A 120 -10.24 2.43 1.70
C GLU A 120 -10.06 1.52 2.93
N ILE A 121 -8.89 1.52 3.58
CA ILE A 121 -8.66 0.71 4.80
C ILE A 121 -9.51 1.16 5.95
N ALA A 122 -9.60 2.48 6.16
CA ALA A 122 -10.31 3.00 7.30
C ALA A 122 -11.81 2.64 7.21
N LEU A 123 -12.38 2.64 6.00
CA LEU A 123 -13.75 2.19 5.78
C LEU A 123 -13.90 0.69 6.06
N GLN A 124 -12.95 -0.11 5.61
CA GLN A 124 -13.00 -1.56 5.66
C GLN A 124 -12.78 -2.10 7.08
N LEU A 125 -11.86 -1.53 7.84
CA LEU A 125 -11.66 -1.86 9.26
C LEU A 125 -12.82 -1.40 10.15
N LYS A 126 -13.58 -0.38 9.74
CA LYS A 126 -14.74 0.12 10.46
C LYS A 126 -16.06 -0.57 10.09
N GLY A 127 -16.05 -1.52 9.15
CA GLY A 127 -17.27 -2.15 8.67
C GLY A 127 -18.17 -1.23 7.83
N LYS A 128 -17.63 -0.14 7.27
CA LYS A 128 -18.37 0.94 6.60
C LYS A 128 -18.06 1.03 5.10
N ALA A 129 -17.56 -0.04 4.48
CA ALA A 129 -17.21 -0.04 3.05
C ALA A 129 -18.39 -0.43 2.12
N ASP A 130 -19.62 -0.49 2.64
CA ASP A 130 -20.85 -0.87 1.94
C ASP A 130 -20.69 -2.20 1.17
N LYS A 131 -21.08 -2.20 -0.11
CA LYS A 131 -20.98 -3.36 -1.02
C LYS A 131 -19.55 -3.85 -1.27
N ARG A 132 -18.53 -3.15 -0.76
CA ARG A 132 -17.11 -3.46 -0.93
C ARG A 132 -16.48 -4.07 0.30
N GLN A 133 -17.24 -4.22 1.40
CA GLN A 133 -16.76 -4.72 2.68
C GLN A 133 -16.11 -6.10 2.56
N VAL A 134 -14.84 -6.19 2.93
CA VAL A 134 -14.11 -7.45 3.10
C VAL A 134 -14.61 -8.11 4.40
N PRO A 135 -15.10 -9.36 4.35
CA PRO A 135 -15.53 -10.10 5.53
C PRO A 135 -14.38 -10.19 6.55
N ASN A 136 -14.67 -9.96 7.83
CA ASN A 136 -13.71 -10.10 8.93
C ASN A 136 -12.39 -9.35 8.71
N ALA A 137 -12.44 -8.18 8.08
CA ALA A 137 -11.28 -7.30 7.92
C ALA A 137 -10.75 -6.87 9.30
N LYS A 138 -9.70 -7.54 9.78
CA LYS A 138 -9.06 -7.28 11.07
C LYS A 138 -7.84 -6.37 10.94
N ILE A 139 -7.18 -6.40 9.77
CA ILE A 139 -5.92 -5.67 9.55
C ILE A 139 -5.98 -4.95 8.20
N GLY A 140 -5.56 -3.70 8.22
CA GLY A 140 -5.38 -2.87 7.04
C GLY A 140 -4.06 -2.12 7.13
N LEU A 141 -3.24 -2.12 6.07
CA LEU A 141 -2.02 -1.33 5.94
C LEU A 141 -2.24 -0.15 5.00
N ALA A 142 -2.43 1.02 5.56
CA ALA A 142 -2.69 2.23 4.82
C ALA A 142 -1.43 3.11 4.92
N TYR A 143 -0.90 3.61 3.80
CA TYR A 143 -0.09 4.85 3.83
C TYR A 143 -0.53 5.91 2.79
N GLY A 144 -0.54 7.20 3.10
CA GLY A 144 -0.77 8.27 2.12
C GLY A 144 -0.36 9.65 2.63
N MET A 145 0.16 10.52 1.75
CA MET A 145 -0.17 11.96 1.83
C MET A 145 -0.06 12.75 0.50
N ASN A 146 0.90 12.61 -0.43
CA ASN A 146 2.30 13.05 -0.31
C ASN A 146 3.15 12.23 0.68
N GLY A 147 3.66 11.03 0.38
CA GLY A 147 4.26 10.56 -0.89
C GLY A 147 3.38 10.11 -2.08
N ILE A 148 3.75 8.97 -2.71
CA ILE A 148 4.45 8.94 -4.02
C ILE A 148 3.63 8.85 -5.33
N CYS A 149 2.32 9.01 -5.28
CA CYS A 149 1.47 9.03 -6.49
C CYS A 149 0.87 10.40 -6.82
N SER A 150 1.20 11.45 -6.05
CA SER A 150 0.59 12.79 -6.19
C SER A 150 -0.95 12.79 -6.11
N GLN A 151 -1.54 11.68 -5.66
CA GLN A 151 -2.93 11.47 -5.32
C GLN A 151 -2.98 10.70 -4.00
N GLY A 152 -3.72 11.20 -3.01
CA GLY A 152 -3.37 11.08 -1.60
C GLY A 152 -3.59 9.76 -0.85
N ASN A 153 -3.57 8.57 -1.46
CA ASN A 153 -3.91 7.36 -0.70
C ASN A 153 -3.22 6.08 -1.26
N CYS A 154 -2.52 5.26 -0.43
CA CYS A 154 -2.10 3.83 -0.60
C CYS A 154 -2.60 2.71 0.45
N VAL A 155 -3.21 1.53 0.11
CA VAL A 155 -3.97 0.52 0.98
C VAL A 155 -3.82 -1.00 0.69
N LEU A 156 -3.62 -1.79 1.75
CA LEU A 156 -3.73 -3.25 1.83
C LEU A 156 -4.72 -3.76 2.88
N ILE A 157 -5.61 -4.68 2.55
CA ILE A 157 -6.65 -5.17 3.49
C ILE A 157 -6.57 -6.68 3.62
N PHE A 158 -6.42 -7.16 4.85
CA PHE A 158 -6.38 -8.57 5.18
C PHE A 158 -7.66 -8.95 5.93
N GLY A 159 -8.47 -9.81 5.31
CA GLY A 159 -9.56 -10.52 5.97
C GLY A 159 -9.01 -11.73 6.72
N GLY A 160 -9.51 -11.98 7.93
CA GLY A 160 -9.23 -13.21 8.67
C GLY A 160 -10.41 -14.18 8.62
N GLU A 161 -10.17 -15.45 8.93
CA GLU A 161 -11.24 -16.34 9.40
C GLU A 161 -11.87 -15.79 10.71
#